data_AF-A0A1R4HMC0-F1
#
_entry.id   AF-A0A1R4HMC0-F1
#
_cell.length_a   1.000
_cell.length_b   1.000
_cell.length_c   1.000
_cell.angle_alpha   90.00
_cell.angle_beta   90.00
_cell.angle_gamma   90.00
#
_symmetry.space_group_name_H-M   'P 1'
#
loop_
_entity.id
_entity.type
_entity.pdbx_description
1 polymer ?
#
loop_
_entity_poly.entity_id
_entity_poly.type
_entity_poly.pdbx_seq_one_letter_code
_entity_poly.pdbx_strand_id
1 'polypeptide(L)'
;MILGGLAAAEAPLDEPMQRYRDAPREPEALLDYASADIGAHEDTLNAALFEWLLPLVADSSHPPELRAAAFEVLGQLAAPEGSEITMKRLDDERSVISFPFFTDSTMELVFSASGDLLEYRTVVSEVSPWLIAAPPGTVISSMTPRISVVDAVPSAD
;
A
#
# COMPACT_ATOMS: atom_id res chain seq x y z
N MET A 1 -50.31 21.74 -5.00
CA MET A 1 -49.61 22.79 -4.23
C MET A 1 -49.52 22.27 -2.80
N ILE A 2 -48.37 22.02 -2.17
CA ILE A 2 -47.00 22.53 -2.34
C ILE A 2 -46.00 21.35 -2.19
N LEU A 3 -44.93 21.42 -2.99
CA LEU A 3 -43.73 20.58 -2.98
C LEU A 3 -42.93 20.77 -1.69
N GLY A 4 -42.36 19.71 -1.14
CA GLY A 4 -41.37 19.78 -0.07
C GLY A 4 -40.42 18.59 -0.17
N GLY A 5 -39.38 18.74 -1.00
CA GLY A 5 -38.32 17.75 -1.14
C GLY A 5 -37.54 17.61 0.16
N LEU A 6 -37.45 16.38 0.67
CA LEU A 6 -36.41 16.03 1.63
C LEU A 6 -35.15 15.77 0.82
N ALA A 7 -34.24 16.75 0.83
CA ALA A 7 -32.87 16.53 0.43
C ALA A 7 -32.31 15.38 1.28
N ALA A 8 -31.89 14.30 0.63
CA ALA A 8 -31.05 13.31 1.25
C ALA A 8 -29.76 14.03 1.66
N ALA A 9 -29.60 14.30 2.95
CA ALA A 9 -28.32 14.69 3.48
C ALA A 9 -27.39 13.49 3.29
N GLU A 10 -26.51 13.56 2.29
CA GLU A 10 -25.38 12.63 2.16
C GLU A 10 -24.67 12.63 3.52
N ALA A 11 -24.60 11.44 4.14
CA ALA A 11 -23.79 11.27 5.33
C ALA A 11 -22.36 11.73 5.00
N PRO A 12 -21.68 12.45 5.90
CA PRO A 12 -20.29 12.80 5.68
C PRO A 12 -19.51 11.50 5.50
N LEU A 13 -18.94 11.32 4.31
CA LEU A 13 -17.95 10.27 4.06
C LEU A 13 -16.90 10.38 5.16
N ASP A 14 -16.57 9.27 5.82
CA ASP A 14 -15.52 9.22 6.84
C ASP A 14 -14.29 10.00 6.33
N GLU A 15 -13.75 10.93 7.12
CA GLU A 15 -12.59 11.79 6.78
C GLU A 15 -11.47 11.09 5.98
N PRO A 16 -11.07 9.82 6.25
CA PRO A 16 -10.10 9.10 5.42
C PRO A 16 -10.51 8.90 3.95
N MET A 17 -11.78 8.87 3.60
CA MET A 17 -12.23 8.80 2.20
C MET A 17 -12.22 10.15 1.48
N GLN A 18 -12.38 11.25 2.21
CA GLN A 18 -12.33 12.59 1.62
C GLN A 18 -10.92 12.96 1.16
N ARG A 19 -9.88 12.65 1.95
CA ARG A 19 -8.47 12.92 1.56
C ARG A 19 -8.06 12.23 0.25
N TYR A 20 -8.61 11.06 -0.06
CA TYR A 20 -8.27 10.31 -1.28
C TYR A 20 -9.05 10.76 -2.52
N ARG A 21 -10.17 11.45 -2.33
CA ARG A 21 -10.94 12.01 -3.43
C ARG A 21 -10.11 13.04 -4.22
N ASP A 22 -9.42 13.90 -3.47
CA ASP A 22 -8.67 15.04 -4.00
C ASP A 22 -7.19 14.70 -4.29
N ALA A 23 -6.73 13.53 -3.84
CA ALA A 23 -5.36 13.07 -4.04
C ALA A 23 -4.99 13.01 -5.54
N PRO A 24 -3.89 13.62 -5.99
CA PRO A 24 -3.53 13.65 -7.40
C PRO A 24 -3.20 12.24 -7.94
N ARG A 25 -3.36 12.09 -9.26
CA ARG A 25 -3.20 10.79 -9.95
C ARG A 25 -1.82 10.65 -10.61
N GLU A 26 -0.98 11.67 -10.52
CA GLU A 26 0.41 11.60 -10.94
C GLU A 26 1.30 11.25 -9.73
N PRO A 27 2.26 10.31 -9.86
CA PRO A 27 3.06 9.82 -8.74
C PRO A 27 3.79 10.92 -7.96
N GLU A 28 4.51 11.81 -8.65
CA GLU A 28 5.27 12.89 -8.00
C GLU A 28 4.35 13.85 -7.24
N ALA A 29 3.24 14.25 -7.86
CA ALA A 29 2.24 15.09 -7.21
C ALA A 29 1.59 14.39 -6.02
N LEU A 30 1.41 13.06 -6.07
CA LEU A 30 0.84 12.27 -4.98
C LEU A 30 1.81 12.15 -3.81
N LEU A 31 3.10 11.98 -4.09
CA LEU A 31 4.15 12.01 -3.08
C LEU A 31 4.18 13.36 -2.36
N ASP A 32 4.15 14.47 -3.10
CA ASP A 32 4.11 15.83 -2.53
C ASP A 32 2.84 16.05 -1.70
N TYR A 33 1.69 15.62 -2.22
CA TYR A 33 0.40 15.74 -1.55
C TYR A 33 0.38 14.95 -0.23
N ALA A 34 0.79 13.69 -0.27
CA ALA A 34 0.84 12.83 0.92
C ALA A 34 1.86 13.36 1.94
N SER A 35 3.03 13.83 1.49
CA SER A 35 4.05 14.41 2.36
C SER A 35 3.52 15.66 3.08
N ALA A 36 2.78 16.52 2.37
CA ALA A 36 2.16 17.71 2.95
C ALA A 36 1.05 17.36 3.94
N ASP A 37 0.24 16.34 3.66
CA ASP A 37 -0.85 15.87 4.53
C ASP A 37 -0.32 15.25 5.84
N ILE A 38 0.78 14.50 5.74
CA ILE A 38 1.40 13.80 6.88
C ILE A 38 2.07 14.78 7.86
N GLY A 39 2.71 15.85 7.35
CA GLY A 39 3.39 16.85 8.20
C GLY A 39 4.53 16.30 9.08
N ALA A 40 5.13 15.16 8.72
CA ALA A 40 6.16 14.49 9.49
C ALA A 40 7.57 15.07 9.26
N HIS A 41 8.46 14.84 10.24
CA HIS A 41 9.89 15.13 10.09
C HIS A 41 10.56 14.07 9.20
N GLU A 42 11.61 14.44 8.45
CA GLU A 42 12.31 13.59 7.46
C GLU A 42 12.59 12.17 7.97
N ASP A 43 13.04 12.03 9.22
CA ASP A 43 13.40 10.74 9.85
C ASP A 43 12.25 9.71 9.92
N THR A 44 11.00 10.16 9.76
CA THR A 44 9.80 9.30 9.83
C THR A 44 8.93 9.37 8.57
N LEU A 45 9.32 10.20 7.60
CA LEU A 45 8.49 10.52 6.44
C LEU A 45 8.21 9.29 5.57
N ASN A 46 9.23 8.45 5.31
CA ASN A 46 9.05 7.26 4.47
C ASN A 46 8.12 6.23 5.10
N ALA A 47 8.22 6.00 6.41
CA ALA A 47 7.33 5.08 7.12
C ALA A 47 5.88 5.61 7.12
N ALA A 48 5.72 6.91 7.39
CA ALA A 48 4.41 7.56 7.38
C ALA A 48 3.79 7.58 5.98
N LEU A 49 4.58 7.80 4.92
CA LEU A 49 4.12 7.71 3.53
C LEU A 49 3.71 6.28 3.17
N PHE A 50 4.45 5.27 3.64
CA PHE A 50 4.07 3.87 3.46
C PHE A 50 2.70 3.58 4.07
N GLU A 51 2.47 4.01 5.32
CA GLU A 51 1.18 3.85 6.01
C GLU A 51 0.05 4.64 5.33
N TRP A 52 0.35 5.80 4.75
CA TRP A 52 -0.62 6.64 4.07
C TRP A 52 -1.07 6.07 2.71
N LEU A 53 -0.13 5.49 1.95
CA LEU A 53 -0.33 5.00 0.58
C LEU A 53 -0.84 3.55 0.52
N LEU A 54 -0.55 2.72 1.53
CA LEU A 54 -1.01 1.33 1.56
C LEU A 54 -2.53 1.16 1.37
N PRO A 55 -3.39 1.95 2.08
CA PRO A 55 -4.84 1.85 1.92
C PRO A 55 -5.30 2.16 0.50
N LEU A 56 -4.63 3.11 -0.18
CA LEU A 56 -4.96 3.45 -1.57
C LEU A 56 -4.78 2.26 -2.50
N VAL A 57 -3.69 1.51 -2.34
CA VAL A 57 -3.43 0.34 -3.19
C VAL A 57 -4.38 -0.81 -2.87
N ALA A 58 -4.70 -1.00 -1.59
CA ALA A 58 -5.48 -2.12 -1.09
C ALA A 58 -6.99 -2.00 -1.34
N ASP A 59 -7.55 -0.80 -1.41
CA ASP A 59 -8.97 -0.57 -1.66
C ASP A 59 -9.28 -0.46 -3.16
N SER A 60 -9.96 -1.46 -3.69
CA SER A 60 -10.36 -1.55 -5.10
C SER A 60 -11.49 -0.57 -5.48
N SER A 61 -12.12 0.09 -4.52
CA SER A 61 -13.09 1.17 -4.77
C SER A 61 -12.44 2.46 -5.26
N HIS A 62 -11.11 2.61 -5.06
CA HIS A 62 -10.37 3.75 -5.57
C HIS A 62 -10.14 3.69 -7.08
N PRO A 63 -10.05 4.85 -7.76
CA PRO A 63 -9.74 4.90 -9.19
C PRO A 63 -8.45 4.15 -9.53
N PRO A 64 -8.42 3.33 -10.59
CA PRO A 64 -7.23 2.57 -11.00
C PRO A 64 -5.97 3.43 -11.16
N GLU A 65 -6.12 4.67 -11.63
CA GLU A 65 -5.02 5.62 -11.83
C GLU A 65 -4.41 6.08 -10.51
N LEU A 66 -5.26 6.31 -9.49
CA LEU A 66 -4.80 6.67 -8.15
C LEU A 66 -4.10 5.48 -7.47
N ARG A 67 -4.65 4.27 -7.64
CA ARG A 67 -4.03 3.03 -7.17
C ARG A 67 -2.67 2.81 -7.81
N ALA A 68 -2.55 3.03 -9.12
CA ALA A 68 -1.29 2.92 -9.86
C ALA A 68 -0.27 3.97 -9.42
N ALA A 69 -0.69 5.22 -9.21
CA ALA A 69 0.19 6.27 -8.70
C ALA A 69 0.69 5.97 -7.29
N ALA A 70 -0.19 5.57 -6.37
CA ALA A 70 0.19 5.17 -5.01
C ALA A 70 1.16 3.99 -5.02
N PHE A 71 0.93 3.06 -5.94
CA PHE A 71 1.80 1.91 -6.15
C PHE A 71 3.21 2.31 -6.63
N GLU A 72 3.31 3.25 -7.57
CA GLU A 72 4.59 3.76 -8.07
C GLU A 72 5.38 4.51 -6.99
N VAL A 73 4.70 5.35 -6.19
CA VAL A 73 5.33 6.06 -5.06
C VAL A 73 5.84 5.09 -4.00
N LEU A 74 5.04 4.07 -3.62
CA LEU A 74 5.49 3.03 -2.70
C LEU A 74 6.74 2.31 -3.21
N GLY A 75 6.84 2.12 -4.53
CA GLY A 75 8.05 1.60 -5.15
C GLY A 75 9.25 2.51 -4.92
N GLN A 76 9.12 3.79 -5.25
CA GLN A 76 10.20 4.78 -5.06
C GLN A 76 10.67 4.85 -3.60
N LEU A 77 9.75 4.79 -2.64
CA LEU A 77 10.07 4.84 -1.20
C LEU A 77 10.79 3.59 -0.69
N ALA A 78 10.49 2.44 -1.28
CA ALA A 78 11.09 1.17 -0.91
C ALA A 78 12.45 0.91 -1.59
N ALA A 79 12.87 1.80 -2.51
CA ALA A 79 14.17 1.75 -3.14
C ALA A 79 15.13 2.74 -2.45
N PRO A 80 16.15 2.28 -1.70
CA PRO A 80 17.32 3.11 -1.42
C PRO A 80 17.86 3.68 -2.74
N GLU A 81 18.38 4.91 -2.77
CA GLU A 81 18.97 5.51 -3.98
C GLU A 81 19.84 4.49 -4.74
N GLY A 82 19.44 4.15 -5.97
CA GLY A 82 20.14 3.16 -6.81
C GLY A 82 19.66 1.71 -6.68
N SER A 83 18.57 1.43 -5.97
CA SER A 83 18.01 0.09 -5.84
C SER A 83 16.92 -0.20 -6.86
N GLU A 84 16.96 -1.38 -7.45
CA GLU A 84 16.04 -1.78 -8.52
C GLU A 84 14.79 -2.46 -7.92
N ILE A 85 13.62 -1.83 -8.08
CA ILE A 85 12.33 -2.46 -7.81
C ILE A 85 12.07 -3.43 -8.94
N THR A 86 11.77 -4.69 -8.63
CA THR A 86 11.48 -5.67 -9.67
C THR A 86 10.04 -6.15 -9.58
N MET A 87 9.32 -6.05 -10.68
CA MET A 87 8.02 -6.67 -10.85
C MET A 87 8.18 -7.95 -11.66
N LYS A 88 7.65 -9.06 -11.15
CA LYS A 88 7.71 -10.36 -11.82
C LYS A 88 6.36 -11.05 -11.71
N ARG A 89 6.05 -11.85 -12.73
CA ARG A 89 4.96 -12.81 -12.63
C ARG A 89 5.44 -14.00 -11.80
N LEU A 90 4.73 -14.32 -10.73
CA LEU A 90 5.03 -15.49 -9.89
C LEU A 90 4.43 -16.75 -10.52
N ASP A 91 3.19 -16.64 -10.99
CA ASP A 91 2.47 -17.64 -11.77
C ASP A 91 1.32 -16.99 -12.57
N ASP A 92 0.45 -17.80 -13.19
CA ASP A 92 -0.65 -17.29 -14.01
C ASP A 92 -1.62 -16.39 -13.23
N GLU A 93 -1.77 -16.64 -11.93
CA GLU A 93 -2.74 -16.01 -11.04
C GLU A 93 -2.13 -14.95 -10.13
N ARG A 94 -0.79 -14.85 -10.06
CA ARG A 94 -0.10 -13.97 -9.11
C ARG A 94 1.07 -13.22 -9.71
N SER A 95 1.19 -11.96 -9.30
CA SER A 95 2.37 -11.12 -9.53
C SER A 95 3.03 -10.79 -8.20
N VAL A 96 4.32 -10.49 -8.27
CA VAL A 96 5.10 -10.07 -7.11
C VAL A 96 5.88 -8.82 -7.46
N ILE A 97 5.95 -7.91 -6.50
CA ILE A 97 6.90 -6.81 -6.53
C ILE A 97 7.86 -6.98 -5.37
N SER A 98 9.15 -6.99 -5.70
CA SER A 98 10.23 -7.20 -4.75
C SER A 98 11.01 -5.89 -4.58
N PHE A 99 11.24 -5.54 -3.31
CA PHE A 99 12.01 -4.38 -2.87
C PHE A 99 13.16 -4.87 -1.98
N PRO A 100 14.34 -4.25 -2.04
CA PRO A 100 15.37 -4.50 -1.05
C PRO A 100 14.85 -4.13 0.35
N PHE A 101 15.11 -4.97 1.35
CA PHE A 101 14.71 -4.72 2.72
C PHE A 101 15.93 -4.68 3.64
N PHE A 102 16.69 -5.77 3.68
CA PHE A 102 18.03 -5.81 4.25
C PHE A 102 19.04 -6.24 3.19
N THR A 103 20.33 -6.19 3.53
CA THR A 103 21.42 -6.54 2.60
C THR A 103 21.27 -7.93 1.97
N ASP A 104 20.59 -8.85 2.65
CA ASP A 104 20.42 -10.25 2.28
C ASP A 104 18.93 -10.67 2.12
N SER A 105 18.01 -9.71 2.14
CA SER A 105 16.59 -10.01 1.98
C SER A 105 15.81 -8.94 1.22
N THR A 106 14.79 -9.40 0.52
CA THR A 106 13.81 -8.57 -0.17
C THR A 106 12.46 -8.67 0.50
N MET A 107 11.78 -7.54 0.63
CA MET A 107 10.35 -7.51 0.92
C MET A 107 9.60 -7.70 -0.39
N GLU A 108 8.59 -8.55 -0.38
CA GLU A 108 7.77 -8.87 -1.53
C GLU A 108 6.30 -8.61 -1.23
N LEU A 109 5.65 -7.90 -2.15
CA LEU A 109 4.19 -7.71 -2.18
C LEU A 109 3.62 -8.65 -3.24
N VAL A 110 2.77 -9.59 -2.85
CA VAL A 110 2.16 -10.57 -3.74
C VAL A 110 0.73 -10.17 -4.04
N PHE A 111 0.41 -10.02 -5.31
CA PHE A 111 -0.91 -9.63 -5.79
C PHE A 111 -1.56 -10.76 -6.58
N SER A 112 -2.89 -10.79 -6.59
CA SER A 112 -3.67 -11.60 -7.52
C SER A 112 -3.62 -11.02 -8.95
N ALA A 113 -4.09 -11.80 -9.93
CA ALA A 113 -4.28 -11.33 -11.30
C ALA A 113 -5.28 -10.17 -11.42
N SER A 114 -6.21 -10.03 -10.47
CA SER A 114 -7.12 -8.89 -10.36
C SER A 114 -6.48 -7.66 -9.71
N GLY A 115 -5.24 -7.76 -9.23
CA GLY A 115 -4.52 -6.67 -8.57
C GLY A 115 -4.90 -6.50 -7.09
N ASP A 116 -5.46 -7.53 -6.46
CA ASP A 116 -5.72 -7.53 -5.02
C ASP A 116 -4.45 -7.96 -4.29
N LEU A 117 -4.09 -7.25 -3.21
CA LEU A 117 -2.95 -7.60 -2.40
C LEU A 117 -3.26 -8.82 -1.53
N LEU A 118 -2.50 -9.90 -1.73
CA LEU A 118 -2.71 -11.18 -1.06
C LEU A 118 -1.77 -11.38 0.13
N GLU A 119 -0.54 -10.89 0.03
CA GLU A 119 0.52 -11.22 0.99
C GLU A 119 1.63 -10.16 0.95
N TYR A 120 2.16 -9.86 2.14
CA TYR A 120 3.48 -9.27 2.33
C TYR A 120 4.41 -10.37 2.82
N ARG A 121 5.58 -10.53 2.22
CA ARG A 121 6.53 -11.53 2.68
C ARG A 121 7.97 -11.03 2.60
N THR A 122 8.82 -11.51 3.49
CA THR A 122 10.26 -11.28 3.42
C THR A 122 10.92 -12.53 2.89
N VAL A 123 11.72 -12.38 1.83
CA VAL A 123 12.40 -13.45 1.12
C VAL A 123 13.89 -13.24 1.22
N VAL A 124 14.63 -14.29 1.55
CA VAL A 124 16.10 -14.26 1.49
C VAL A 124 16.52 -14.06 0.04
N SER A 125 17.23 -12.98 -0.26
CA SER A 125 17.68 -12.67 -1.63
C SER A 125 19.08 -13.21 -1.92
N GLU A 126 19.92 -13.31 -0.88
CA GLU A 126 21.30 -13.80 -0.98
C GLU A 126 21.68 -14.65 0.23
N VAL A 127 22.86 -15.30 0.19
CA VAL A 127 23.34 -16.10 1.32
C VAL A 127 23.61 -15.19 2.51
N SER A 128 22.78 -15.30 3.54
CA SER A 128 22.89 -14.54 4.78
C SER A 128 23.80 -15.25 5.80
N PRO A 129 24.77 -14.55 6.41
CA PRO A 129 25.51 -15.07 7.55
C PRO A 129 24.66 -15.18 8.82
N TRP A 130 23.47 -14.55 8.85
CA TRP A 130 22.54 -14.60 9.97
C TRP A 130 21.44 -15.65 9.77
N LEU A 131 21.16 -16.02 8.52
CA LEU A 131 20.18 -17.04 8.13
C LEU A 131 20.87 -18.19 7.37
N ILE A 132 21.94 -18.74 7.95
CA ILE A 132 22.85 -19.70 7.30
C ILE A 132 22.12 -20.95 6.76
N ALA A 133 20.96 -21.31 7.35
CA ALA A 133 20.15 -22.45 6.93
C ALA A 133 19.08 -22.12 5.87
N ALA A 134 18.87 -20.85 5.54
CA ALA A 134 17.85 -20.40 4.60
C ALA A 134 18.48 -20.07 3.24
N PRO A 135 18.29 -20.92 2.21
CA PRO A 135 18.78 -20.60 0.87
C PRO A 135 18.03 -19.39 0.26
N PRO A 136 18.62 -18.69 -0.74
CA PRO A 136 17.90 -17.68 -1.51
C PRO A 136 16.56 -18.18 -2.04
N GLY A 137 15.53 -17.33 -1.97
CA GLY A 137 14.13 -17.67 -2.27
C GLY A 137 13.35 -18.19 -1.06
N THR A 138 13.99 -18.40 0.10
CA THR A 138 13.28 -18.81 1.32
C THR A 138 12.44 -17.65 1.87
N VAL A 139 11.15 -17.89 2.07
CA VAL A 139 10.26 -16.98 2.78
C VAL A 139 10.51 -17.12 4.28
N ILE A 140 10.98 -16.06 4.93
CA ILE A 140 11.33 -16.05 6.37
C ILE A 140 10.28 -15.36 7.23
N SER A 141 9.43 -14.55 6.61
CA SER A 141 8.25 -13.94 7.24
C SER A 141 7.17 -13.76 6.18
N SER A 142 5.91 -13.91 6.57
CA SER A 142 4.76 -13.72 5.71
C SER A 142 3.56 -13.23 6.52
N MET A 143 2.81 -12.29 5.96
CA MET A 143 1.59 -11.75 6.51
C MET A 143 0.56 -11.58 5.39
N THR A 144 -0.62 -12.17 5.57
CA THR A 144 -1.78 -11.90 4.73
C THR A 144 -2.61 -10.78 5.36
N PRO A 145 -2.75 -9.61 4.72
CA PRO A 145 -3.64 -8.59 5.23
C PRO A 145 -5.08 -9.12 5.20
N ARG A 146 -5.77 -9.06 6.34
CA ARG A 146 -7.22 -9.17 6.37
C ARG A 146 -7.78 -7.78 6.61
N ILE A 147 -8.36 -7.21 5.56
CA ILE A 147 -9.12 -5.97 5.63
C ILE A 147 -10.59 -6.38 5.64
N SER A 148 -11.27 -6.12 6.75
CA SER A 148 -12.72 -6.28 6.85
C SER A 148 -13.33 -4.92 7.15
N VAL A 149 -14.31 -4.51 6.35
CA VAL A 149 -15.20 -3.41 6.69
C VAL A 149 -16.13 -3.92 7.80
N VAL A 150 -16.07 -3.33 8.98
CA VAL A 150 -17.01 -3.59 10.07
C VAL A 150 -18.03 -2.46 10.09
N ASP A 151 -19.32 -2.79 9.92
CA ASP A 151 -20.42 -1.84 9.79
C ASP A 151 -20.67 -0.98 11.05
N ALA A 152 -19.99 -1.25 12.16
CA ALA A 152 -19.95 -0.38 13.33
C ALA A 152 -18.78 -0.77 14.24
N VAL A 153 -18.06 0.23 14.76
CA VAL A 153 -17.30 0.05 16.00
C VAL A 153 -18.35 -0.13 17.10
N PRO A 154 -18.43 -1.29 17.80
CA PRO A 154 -19.34 -1.40 18.93
C PRO A 154 -18.98 -0.33 19.94
N SER A 155 -19.93 0.58 20.21
CA SER A 155 -19.79 1.57 21.27
C SER A 155 -19.49 0.84 22.56
N ALA A 156 -18.36 1.18 23.19
CA ALA A 156 -18.05 0.70 24.52
C ALA A 156 -19.09 1.31 25.49
N ASP A 157 -20.02 0.47 25.95
CA ASP A 157 -20.83 0.73 27.14
C ASP A 157 -19.98 0.56 28.41
#